data_AF-A0A379EGB6-F1
#
_entry.id   AF-A0A379EGB6-F1
#
_cell.length_a   1.000
_cell.length_b   1.000
_cell.length_c   1.000
_cell.angle_alpha   90.00
_cell.angle_beta   90.00
_cell.angle_gamma   90.00
#
_symmetry.space_group_name_H-M   'P 1'
#
loop_
_entity.id
_entity.type
_entity.pdbx_description
1 polymer ?
#
loop_
_entity_poly.entity_id
_entity_poly.type
_entity_poly.pdbx_seq_one_letter_code
_entity_poly.pdbx_strand_id
1 'polypeptide(L)'
;MKKLILSMAMLAMVGATATAQGNNDGLTPNRPLTSGELFQGMSRAIPTGRVVLPYGLEVTFDKTVHLIFPSAIRYVDLGSQNIIAGKAEDAENVLRVKASVKDFETETNMSVICEDGSFYAFSAPIIGA
;
A
#
# COMPACT_ATOMS: atom_id res chain seq x y z
N MET A 1 47.32 -37.22 60.32
CA MET A 1 47.56 -35.76 60.53
C MET A 1 46.60 -34.98 59.63
N LYS A 2 45.78 -34.10 60.24
CA LYS A 2 45.19 -32.82 59.75
C LYS A 2 44.53 -32.79 58.34
N LYS A 3 43.19 -32.85 58.26
CA LYS A 3 42.20 -31.75 58.02
C LYS A 3 42.18 -31.17 56.59
N LEU A 4 41.00 -31.17 55.93
CA LEU A 4 40.27 -29.97 55.45
C LEU A 4 38.97 -30.34 54.70
N ILE A 5 37.88 -29.65 55.06
CA ILE A 5 36.54 -29.65 54.45
C ILE A 5 36.38 -28.30 53.72
N LEU A 6 35.84 -28.24 52.49
CA LEU A 6 34.78 -27.29 52.04
C LEU A 6 34.43 -27.39 50.53
N SER A 7 33.14 -27.60 50.25
CA SER A 7 32.25 -26.89 49.27
C SER A 7 32.68 -26.60 47.82
N MET A 8 31.87 -27.01 46.81
CA MET A 8 31.08 -26.07 45.97
C MET A 8 30.13 -26.78 44.97
N ALA A 9 28.84 -26.45 45.08
CA ALA A 9 27.82 -26.25 44.05
C ALA A 9 27.50 -27.32 42.97
N MET A 10 26.25 -27.78 43.09
CA MET A 10 25.37 -28.44 42.14
C MET A 10 25.08 -27.54 40.91
N LEU A 11 25.18 -28.08 39.70
CA LEU A 11 24.46 -27.58 38.53
C LEU A 11 24.00 -28.76 37.67
N ALA A 12 22.73 -29.12 37.83
CA ALA A 12 22.02 -30.03 36.95
C ALA A 12 21.23 -29.18 35.94
N MET A 13 21.45 -29.39 34.64
CA MET A 13 20.42 -29.23 33.61
C MET A 13 20.78 -30.09 32.39
N VAL A 14 19.96 -31.12 32.19
CA VAL A 14 19.93 -32.01 31.02
C VAL A 14 19.27 -31.24 29.88
N GLY A 15 20.04 -30.94 28.81
CA GLY A 15 19.50 -30.43 27.56
C GLY A 15 19.20 -31.59 26.62
N ALA A 16 17.92 -31.94 26.49
CA ALA A 16 17.44 -32.91 25.51
C ALA A 16 17.65 -32.37 24.09
N THR A 17 18.21 -33.21 23.22
CA THR A 17 18.30 -32.99 21.78
C THR A 17 16.90 -32.86 21.19
N ALA A 18 16.54 -31.69 20.66
CA ALA A 18 15.32 -31.49 19.90
C ALA A 18 15.47 -32.12 18.51
N THR A 19 14.63 -33.11 18.20
CA THR A 19 14.47 -33.62 16.84
C THR A 19 13.64 -32.62 16.02
N ALA A 20 14.24 -32.02 15.00
CA ALA A 20 13.52 -31.21 14.01
C ALA A 20 12.66 -32.13 13.13
N GLN A 21 11.35 -32.06 13.27
CA GLN A 21 10.41 -32.78 12.42
C GLN A 21 10.28 -32.02 11.09
N GLY A 22 10.96 -32.51 10.06
CA GLY A 22 10.84 -31.99 8.70
C GLY A 22 9.58 -32.51 8.02
N ASN A 23 8.51 -31.71 8.02
CA ASN A 23 7.34 -31.95 7.17
C ASN A 23 7.61 -31.36 5.78
N ASN A 24 7.93 -32.22 4.82
CA ASN A 24 7.92 -31.88 3.40
C ASN A 24 6.56 -32.28 2.80
N ASP A 25 5.52 -31.51 3.08
CA ASP A 25 4.24 -31.65 2.38
C ASP A 25 4.16 -30.67 1.21
N GLY A 26 4.27 -31.26 0.01
CA GLY A 26 3.88 -30.76 -1.31
C GLY A 26 3.63 -29.27 -1.52
N LEU A 27 4.63 -28.58 -2.06
CA LEU A 27 4.46 -27.28 -2.75
C LEU A 27 3.78 -27.48 -4.11
N THR A 28 2.47 -27.73 -4.11
CA THR A 28 1.58 -27.28 -5.20
C THR A 28 0.17 -27.07 -4.67
N PRO A 29 -0.34 -25.83 -4.66
CA PRO A 29 -1.76 -25.62 -4.77
C PRO A 29 -2.05 -24.93 -6.09
N ASN A 30 -2.44 -25.71 -7.08
CA ASN A 30 -3.20 -25.23 -8.24
C ASN A 30 -4.65 -24.87 -7.82
N ARG A 31 -4.85 -24.42 -6.58
CA ARG A 31 -6.16 -23.98 -6.07
C ARG A 31 -6.36 -22.55 -6.58
N PRO A 32 -7.42 -22.26 -7.35
CA PRO A 32 -7.78 -20.88 -7.61
C PRO A 32 -7.96 -20.21 -6.26
N LEU A 33 -7.18 -19.17 -5.99
CA LEU A 33 -7.19 -18.44 -4.73
C LEU A 33 -8.62 -17.98 -4.44
N THR A 34 -9.29 -18.71 -3.55
CA THR A 34 -10.64 -18.34 -3.14
C THR A 34 -10.51 -17.08 -2.28
N SER A 35 -11.46 -16.16 -2.44
CA SER A 35 -11.53 -14.84 -1.84
C SER A 35 -11.50 -14.87 -0.29
N GLY A 36 -10.37 -15.22 0.32
CA GLY A 36 -10.15 -15.14 1.76
C GLY A 36 -8.95 -15.91 2.35
N GLU A 37 -8.23 -16.71 1.55
CA GLU A 37 -7.04 -17.42 2.05
C GLU A 37 -5.84 -16.49 2.33
N LEU A 38 -5.75 -15.33 1.66
CA LEU A 38 -4.66 -14.35 1.85
C LEU A 38 -4.56 -13.77 3.27
N PHE A 39 -5.64 -13.86 4.05
CA PHE A 39 -5.72 -13.34 5.42
C PHE A 39 -6.20 -14.41 6.40
N GLN A 40 -5.85 -15.68 6.17
CA GLN A 40 -6.23 -16.80 7.07
C GLN A 40 -7.74 -16.87 7.33
N GLY A 41 -8.58 -16.49 6.34
CA GLY A 41 -10.03 -16.43 6.49
C GLY A 41 -10.59 -15.19 7.18
N MET A 42 -9.74 -14.25 7.62
CA MET A 42 -10.17 -12.99 8.28
C MET A 42 -10.57 -11.88 7.31
N SER A 43 -10.39 -12.07 6.01
CA SER A 43 -10.76 -11.07 5.00
C SER A 43 -11.33 -11.75 3.77
N ARG A 44 -12.12 -11.01 3.00
CA ARG A 44 -12.66 -11.45 1.71
C ARG A 44 -11.98 -10.66 0.59
N ALA A 45 -11.74 -11.30 -0.56
CA ALA A 45 -11.25 -10.54 -1.70
C ALA A 45 -12.31 -9.53 -2.17
N ILE A 46 -11.83 -8.41 -2.67
CA ILE A 46 -12.67 -7.35 -3.22
C ILE A 46 -13.33 -7.89 -4.50
N PRO A 47 -14.68 -7.86 -4.60
CA PRO A 47 -15.36 -8.35 -5.79
C PRO A 47 -14.96 -7.57 -7.05
N THR A 48 -14.94 -8.26 -8.18
CA THR A 48 -14.79 -7.64 -9.50
C THR A 48 -15.90 -6.59 -9.70
N GLY A 49 -15.54 -5.38 -10.12
CA GLY A 49 -16.46 -4.23 -10.22
C GLY A 49 -16.60 -3.38 -8.95
N ARG A 50 -15.96 -3.76 -7.84
CA ARG A 50 -15.77 -2.87 -6.67
C ARG A 50 -14.43 -2.14 -6.67
N VAL A 51 -13.53 -2.51 -7.58
CA VAL A 51 -12.27 -1.82 -7.83
C VAL A 51 -12.45 -0.85 -8.99
N VAL A 52 -12.10 0.42 -8.76
CA VAL A 52 -12.04 1.42 -9.83
C VAL A 52 -10.62 1.43 -10.38
N LEU A 53 -10.46 1.18 -11.68
CA LEU A 53 -9.17 1.22 -12.34
C LEU A 53 -8.73 2.69 -12.51
N PRO A 54 -7.48 3.04 -12.17
CA PRO A 54 -7.01 4.41 -12.26
C PRO A 54 -6.74 4.82 -13.72
N TYR A 55 -7.00 6.09 -14.04
CA TYR A 55 -6.55 6.73 -15.26
C TYR A 55 -5.06 7.10 -15.15
N GLY A 56 -4.29 6.93 -16.22
CA GLY A 56 -2.93 7.47 -16.28
C GLY A 56 -2.97 9.00 -16.33
N LEU A 57 -2.28 9.65 -15.40
CA LEU A 57 -2.23 11.10 -15.27
C LEU A 57 -0.80 11.58 -15.45
N GLU A 58 -0.51 12.20 -16.59
CA GLU A 58 0.80 12.76 -16.84
C GLU A 58 0.96 14.14 -16.19
N VAL A 59 1.82 14.24 -15.18
CA VAL A 59 2.10 15.50 -14.48
C VAL A 59 3.58 15.81 -14.51
N THR A 60 3.91 17.09 -14.65
CA THR A 60 5.30 17.58 -14.67
C THR A 60 5.44 18.81 -13.79
N PHE A 61 6.68 19.17 -13.46
CA PHE A 61 6.97 20.36 -12.67
C PHE A 61 6.76 21.66 -13.47
N ASP A 62 6.82 21.62 -14.80
CA ASP A 62 6.75 22.83 -15.63
C ASP A 62 5.35 23.08 -16.22
N LYS A 63 4.45 22.09 -16.18
CA LYS A 63 3.10 22.18 -16.76
C LYS A 63 2.02 21.84 -15.73
N THR A 64 0.91 22.58 -15.77
CA THR A 64 -0.29 22.29 -14.98
C THR A 64 -1.33 21.60 -15.85
N VAL A 65 -1.81 20.44 -15.42
CA VAL A 65 -2.92 19.73 -16.07
C VAL A 65 -4.23 20.19 -15.46
N HIS A 66 -5.23 20.45 -16.30
CA HIS A 66 -6.58 20.79 -15.86
C HIS A 66 -7.50 19.61 -16.14
N LEU A 67 -8.14 19.10 -15.09
CA LEU A 67 -9.14 18.05 -15.16
C LEU A 67 -10.51 18.68 -14.99
N ILE A 68 -11.44 18.37 -15.90
CA ILE A 68 -12.81 18.88 -15.88
C ILE A 68 -13.73 17.71 -15.52
N PHE A 69 -14.51 17.89 -14.45
CA PHE A 69 -15.48 16.91 -13.96
C PHE A 69 -16.91 17.33 -14.36
N PRO A 70 -17.85 16.38 -14.47
CA PRO A 70 -19.24 16.68 -14.81
C PRO A 70 -20.01 17.38 -13.68
N SER A 71 -19.52 17.30 -12.45
CA SER A 71 -20.13 17.89 -11.25
C SER A 71 -19.07 18.60 -10.40
N ALA A 72 -19.50 19.48 -9.49
CA ALA A 72 -18.63 20.14 -8.53
C ALA A 72 -17.81 19.12 -7.72
N ILE A 73 -16.54 19.46 -7.49
CA ILE A 73 -15.60 18.63 -6.73
C ILE A 73 -15.87 18.80 -5.25
N ARG A 74 -16.20 17.69 -4.59
CA ARG A 74 -16.46 17.63 -3.15
C ARG A 74 -15.19 17.33 -2.36
N TYR A 75 -14.39 16.40 -2.86
CA TYR A 75 -13.22 15.89 -2.16
C TYR A 75 -12.12 15.47 -3.13
N VAL A 76 -10.87 15.72 -2.74
CA VAL A 76 -9.66 15.31 -3.45
C VAL A 76 -8.71 14.70 -2.43
N ASP A 77 -8.20 13.52 -2.75
CA ASP A 77 -7.17 12.83 -1.97
C ASP A 77 -5.91 12.69 -2.81
N LEU A 78 -4.77 13.11 -2.26
CA LEU A 78 -3.46 13.00 -2.90
C LEU A 78 -2.67 11.93 -2.15
N GLY A 79 -2.18 10.92 -2.87
CA GLY A 79 -1.41 9.84 -2.25
C GLY A 79 -0.06 10.28 -1.69
N SER A 80 0.48 11.40 -2.16
CA SER A 80 1.72 11.98 -1.64
C SER A 80 1.77 13.49 -1.86
N GLN A 81 2.75 14.13 -1.23
CA GLN A 81 3.04 15.55 -1.43
C GLN A 81 3.83 15.84 -2.71
N ASN A 82 4.19 14.83 -3.51
CA ASN A 82 4.91 15.00 -4.78
C ASN A 82 4.03 15.60 -5.89
N ILE A 83 2.72 15.59 -5.69
CA ILE A 83 1.74 16.32 -6.50
C ILE A 83 1.03 17.35 -5.63
N ILE A 84 0.64 18.43 -6.29
CA ILE A 84 -0.27 19.43 -5.73
C ILE A 84 -1.50 19.50 -6.60
N ALA A 85 -2.65 19.68 -5.96
CA ALA A 85 -3.91 19.89 -6.63
C ALA A 85 -4.67 21.05 -5.99
N GLY A 86 -5.37 21.81 -6.82
CA GLY A 86 -6.20 22.91 -6.35
C GLY A 86 -7.36 23.16 -7.30
N LYS A 87 -8.55 23.40 -6.75
CA LYS A 87 -9.70 23.81 -7.56
C LYS A 87 -9.37 25.10 -8.32
N ALA A 88 -9.89 25.22 -9.53
CA ALA A 88 -9.80 26.47 -10.27
C ALA A 88 -10.67 27.55 -9.58
N GLU A 89 -10.24 28.80 -9.71
CA GLU A 89 -11.04 29.94 -9.27
C GLU A 89 -12.29 30.04 -10.16
N ASP A 90 -13.44 30.31 -9.55
CA ASP A 90 -14.75 30.43 -10.20
C ASP A 90 -15.21 29.21 -11.02
N ALA A 91 -14.57 28.04 -10.88
CA ALA A 91 -14.97 26.79 -11.53
C ALA A 91 -14.85 25.58 -10.58
N GLU A 92 -15.97 25.25 -9.92
CA GLU A 92 -16.01 24.22 -8.87
C GLU A 92 -15.79 22.78 -9.36
N ASN A 93 -15.96 22.55 -10.66
CA ASN A 93 -15.77 21.25 -11.30
C ASN A 93 -14.43 21.12 -12.03
N VAL A 94 -13.51 22.08 -11.87
CA VAL A 94 -12.19 22.06 -12.52
C VAL A 94 -11.09 21.91 -11.47
N LEU A 95 -10.24 20.90 -11.63
CA LEU A 95 -9.08 20.66 -10.78
C LEU A 95 -7.78 20.91 -11.54
N ARG A 96 -6.92 21.75 -10.98
CA ARG A 96 -5.56 21.97 -11.48
C ARG A 96 -4.63 21.03 -10.74
N VAL A 97 -3.84 20.25 -11.48
CA VAL A 97 -2.89 19.30 -10.91
C VAL A 97 -1.51 19.57 -11.48
N LYS A 98 -0.49 19.52 -10.63
CA LYS A 98 0.90 19.79 -11.01
C LYS A 98 1.85 19.00 -10.12
N ALA A 99 3.02 18.62 -10.63
CA ALA A 99 4.07 18.08 -9.78
C ALA A 99 4.64 19.18 -8.88
N SER A 100 4.86 18.88 -7.60
CA SER A 100 5.51 19.79 -6.65
C SER A 100 7.04 19.65 -6.66
N VAL A 101 7.54 18.53 -7.19
CA VAL A 101 8.96 18.19 -7.31
C VAL A 101 9.30 17.85 -8.75
N LYS A 102 10.57 18.04 -9.13
CA LYS A 102 11.11 17.54 -10.40
C LYS A 102 11.49 16.06 -10.24
N ASP A 103 11.43 15.32 -11.35
CA ASP A 103 11.93 13.94 -11.46
C ASP A 103 11.43 13.01 -10.34
N PHE A 104 10.15 12.60 -10.42
CA PHE A 104 9.55 11.68 -9.44
C PHE A 104 10.42 10.43 -9.24
N GLU A 105 10.84 10.16 -8.00
CA GLU A 105 11.49 8.88 -7.68
C GLU A 105 10.46 7.75 -7.44
N THR A 106 9.21 8.12 -7.13
CA THR A 106 8.13 7.20 -6.79
C THR A 106 6.84 7.56 -7.52
N GLU A 107 6.11 6.52 -7.95
CA GLU A 107 4.74 6.68 -8.44
C GLU A 107 3.84 7.17 -7.31
N THR A 108 2.88 8.03 -7.64
CA THR A 108 1.84 8.47 -6.71
C THR A 108 0.46 8.35 -7.36
N ASN A 109 -0.58 8.62 -6.58
CA ASN A 109 -1.95 8.55 -7.07
C ASN A 109 -2.76 9.73 -6.55
N MET A 110 -3.95 9.90 -7.11
CA MET A 110 -4.93 10.86 -6.67
C MET A 110 -6.32 10.26 -6.86
N SER A 111 -7.25 10.59 -5.96
CA SER A 111 -8.67 10.31 -6.19
C SER A 111 -9.51 11.57 -6.03
N VAL A 112 -10.62 11.63 -6.78
CA VAL A 112 -11.55 12.75 -6.78
C VAL A 112 -12.97 12.22 -6.61
N ILE A 113 -13.71 12.84 -5.69
CA ILE A 113 -15.13 12.59 -5.50
C ILE A 113 -15.90 13.86 -5.78
N CYS A 114 -16.94 13.74 -6.60
CA CYS A 114 -17.84 14.85 -6.92
C CYS A 114 -19.10 14.83 -6.04
N GLU A 115 -19.85 15.93 -6.05
CA GLU A 115 -21.13 16.06 -5.33
C GLU A 115 -22.20 15.07 -5.81
N ASP A 116 -22.19 14.70 -7.10
CA ASP A 116 -23.09 13.69 -7.69
C ASP A 116 -22.76 12.24 -7.28
N GLY A 117 -21.71 12.04 -6.48
CA GLY A 117 -21.25 10.73 -6.03
C GLY A 117 -20.31 10.00 -7.00
N SER A 118 -19.98 10.59 -8.15
CA SER A 118 -18.98 10.03 -9.07
C SER A 118 -17.59 10.01 -8.43
N PHE A 119 -16.83 8.94 -8.70
CA PHE A 119 -15.49 8.70 -8.18
C PHE A 119 -14.51 8.49 -9.34
N TYR A 120 -13.36 9.14 -9.28
CA TYR A 120 -12.28 9.03 -10.24
C TYR A 120 -10.99 8.70 -9.52
N ALA A 121 -10.24 7.71 -10.02
CA ALA A 121 -8.89 7.40 -9.57
C ALA A 121 -7.89 7.72 -10.67
N PHE A 122 -6.72 8.21 -10.28
CA PHE A 122 -5.63 8.56 -11.16
C PHE A 122 -4.33 7.96 -10.62
N SER A 123 -3.52 7.38 -11.51
CA SER A 123 -2.12 7.02 -11.24
C SER A 123 -1.25 8.07 -11.91
N ALA A 124 -0.36 8.70 -11.15
CA ALA A 124 0.62 9.63 -11.66
C ALA A 124 1.98 8.91 -11.73
N PRO A 125 2.33 8.35 -12.92
CA PRO A 125 3.54 7.56 -13.08
C PRO A 125 4.80 8.43 -12.99
N ILE A 126 5.94 7.77 -12.78
CA ILE A 126 7.26 8.38 -12.93
C ILE A 126 7.43 8.78 -14.40
N ILE A 127 7.49 10.09 -14.68
CA ILE A 127 7.80 10.59 -16.02
C ILE A 127 9.26 11.01 -16.02
N GLY A 128 10.10 10.27 -16.75
CA GLY A 128 11.53 10.57 -16.90
C GLY A 128 12.49 9.37 -16.90
N ALA A 129 12.01 8.13 -17.12
CA ALA A 129 12.90 7.00 -17.44
C ALA A 129 13.32 7.02 -18.92
#